data_AF-A0A953P7D4-F1
#
_entry.id   AF-A0A953P7D4-F1
#
_cell.length_a   1.000
_cell.length_b   1.000
_cell.length_c   1.000
_cell.angle_alpha   90.00
_cell.angle_beta   90.00
_cell.angle_gamma   90.00
#
_symmetry.space_group_name_H-M   'P 1'
#
loop_
_entity.id
_entity.type
_entity.pdbx_description
1 polymer ?
#
loop_
_entity_poly.entity_id
_entity_poly.type
_entity_poly.pdbx_seq_one_letter_code
_entity_poly.pdbx_strand_id
1 'polypeptide(L)'
;MSFSAQNRNARIAAFFDLDGTLLGEPSLEWHFFRHLRERRLLGMEQYFGWVAETLRLARRGISAAREGNKMYLRGVTVEAARSFRPARWEFFAEGLLRLRWHAAQGHRLVLVSGTLEPLAQLAGRALEAELARRGCVTPLRVCATRLEETEGCWSGRMPQGLMNGEAKAEAVRRIAAEEGFDLELSFASGNSAGDLCMLGAVGRPAAVNPDATLAQLAARAGWPVLQWGREEAGRKTEKARRAALESVFANSGGERKP
;
A
#
# COMPACT_ATOMS: atom_id res chain seq x y z
N MET A 1 -20.53 -24.89 29.75
CA MET A 1 -19.80 -25.12 28.48
C MET A 1 -20.76 -24.99 27.30
N SER A 2 -21.09 -23.78 26.87
CA SER A 2 -21.90 -23.54 25.66
C SER A 2 -21.30 -22.38 24.87
N PHE A 3 -20.30 -22.66 24.05
CA PHE A 3 -19.66 -21.69 23.16
C PHE A 3 -19.80 -22.08 21.67
N SER A 4 -20.64 -23.06 21.33
CA SER A 4 -20.56 -23.73 20.02
C SER A 4 -21.74 -23.50 19.07
N ALA A 5 -22.65 -22.54 19.33
CA ALA A 5 -23.84 -22.35 18.47
C ALA A 5 -23.96 -20.96 17.80
N GLN A 6 -23.21 -19.94 18.21
CA GLN A 6 -23.42 -18.56 17.73
C GLN A 6 -22.64 -18.16 16.48
N ASN A 7 -21.67 -18.97 16.02
CA ASN A 7 -20.64 -18.48 15.08
C ASN A 7 -20.74 -18.96 13.63
N ARG A 8 -21.89 -19.51 13.20
CA ARG A 8 -22.06 -20.00 11.81
C ARG A 8 -22.41 -18.90 10.77
N ASN A 9 -22.66 -17.67 11.21
CA ASN A 9 -23.04 -16.54 10.34
C ASN A 9 -22.11 -15.31 10.46
N ALA A 10 -20.98 -15.40 11.16
CA ALA A 10 -20.08 -14.26 11.30
C ALA A 10 -19.48 -13.90 9.93
N ARG A 11 -19.70 -12.64 9.49
CA ARG A 11 -19.07 -12.12 8.27
C ARG A 11 -17.63 -11.75 8.59
N ILE A 12 -16.70 -12.18 7.75
CA ILE A 12 -15.26 -11.96 7.96
C ILE A 12 -14.72 -11.02 6.89
N ALA A 13 -13.88 -10.07 7.30
CA ALA A 13 -13.12 -9.23 6.39
C ALA A 13 -11.62 -9.50 6.48
N ALA A 14 -10.91 -9.18 5.41
CA ALA A 14 -9.46 -9.17 5.33
C ALA A 14 -9.03 -7.78 4.86
N PHE A 15 -8.43 -7.03 5.78
CA PHE A 15 -7.95 -5.68 5.58
C PHE A 15 -6.47 -5.71 5.17
N PHE A 16 -6.11 -4.97 4.13
CA PHE A 16 -4.75 -4.93 3.62
C PHE A 16 -4.30 -3.49 3.43
N ASP A 17 -3.11 -3.18 3.92
CA ASP A 17 -2.34 -2.06 3.38
C ASP A 17 -1.89 -2.35 1.92
N LEU A 18 -1.56 -1.30 1.16
CA LEU A 18 -1.15 -1.41 -0.23
C LEU A 18 0.37 -1.34 -0.42
N ASP A 19 0.98 -0.20 -0.11
CA ASP A 19 2.36 0.14 -0.46
C ASP A 19 3.37 -0.55 0.48
N GLY A 20 4.18 -1.45 -0.07
CA GLY A 20 5.12 -2.29 0.67
C GLY A 20 4.48 -3.51 1.35
N THR A 21 3.14 -3.61 1.32
CA THR A 21 2.39 -4.80 1.77
C THR A 21 1.96 -5.68 0.59
N LEU A 22 1.12 -5.18 -0.32
CA LEU A 22 0.68 -5.91 -1.51
C LEU A 22 1.49 -5.54 -2.76
N LEU A 23 1.98 -4.30 -2.81
CA LEU A 23 2.81 -3.77 -3.88
C LEU A 23 4.25 -3.62 -3.37
N GLY A 24 5.23 -4.07 -4.16
CA GLY A 24 6.65 -3.88 -3.85
C GLY A 24 7.10 -2.42 -3.93
N GLU A 25 8.29 -2.14 -3.42
CA GLU A 25 8.94 -0.83 -3.57
C GLU A 25 9.40 -0.57 -5.01
N PRO A 26 9.46 0.71 -5.44
CA PRO A 26 9.08 1.92 -4.71
C PRO A 26 7.55 2.14 -4.69
N SER A 27 7.07 2.97 -3.75
CA SER A 27 5.62 3.17 -3.56
C SER A 27 4.92 3.76 -4.79
N LEU A 28 3.62 3.49 -4.91
CA LEU A 28 2.79 3.97 -6.02
C LEU A 28 2.78 5.51 -6.10
N GLU A 29 2.79 6.17 -4.95
CA GLU A 29 2.87 7.63 -4.88
C GLU A 29 4.21 8.17 -5.37
N TRP A 30 5.30 7.44 -5.16
CA TRP A 30 6.60 7.82 -5.71
C TRP A 30 6.57 7.76 -7.24
N HIS A 31 5.98 6.70 -7.81
CA HIS A 31 5.83 6.59 -9.26
C HIS A 31 4.97 7.73 -9.82
N PHE A 32 3.90 8.07 -9.12
CA PHE A 32 3.05 9.20 -9.48
C PHE A 32 3.78 10.54 -9.39
N PHE A 33 4.53 10.79 -8.31
CA PHE A 33 5.34 12.00 -8.16
C PHE A 33 6.33 12.18 -9.32
N ARG A 34 7.01 11.10 -9.71
CA ARG A 34 7.88 11.14 -10.91
C ARG A 34 7.14 11.42 -12.19
N HIS A 35 6.00 10.79 -12.39
CA HIS A 35 5.16 11.05 -13.56
C HIS A 35 4.77 12.54 -13.64
N LEU A 36 4.36 13.14 -12.52
CA LEU A 36 4.04 14.57 -12.47
C LEU A 36 5.25 15.44 -12.81
N ARG A 37 6.45 15.09 -12.32
CA ARG A 37 7.69 15.81 -12.66
C ARG A 37 8.05 15.69 -14.14
N GLU A 38 8.01 14.48 -14.69
CA GLU A 38 8.36 14.21 -16.09
C GLU A 38 7.39 14.91 -17.06
N ARG A 39 6.12 15.03 -16.67
CA ARG A 39 5.07 15.76 -17.43
C ARG A 39 5.03 17.27 -17.15
N ARG A 40 5.92 17.80 -16.29
CA ARG A 40 5.95 19.20 -15.84
C ARG A 40 4.61 19.68 -15.26
N LEU A 41 3.89 18.78 -14.58
CA LEU A 41 2.63 19.06 -13.90
C LEU A 41 2.83 19.57 -12.46
N LEU A 42 4.07 19.60 -11.98
CA LEU A 42 4.47 20.28 -10.75
C LEU A 42 5.19 21.58 -11.13
N GLY A 43 4.54 22.73 -10.96
CA GLY A 43 5.18 24.02 -11.14
C GLY A 43 6.03 24.42 -9.93
N MET A 44 6.95 25.36 -10.16
CA MET A 44 7.86 25.86 -9.13
C MET A 44 7.10 26.58 -8.01
N GLU A 45 6.00 27.26 -8.33
CA GLU A 45 5.14 27.93 -7.34
C GLU A 45 4.49 26.94 -6.37
N GLN A 46 4.05 25.77 -6.87
CA GLN A 46 3.49 24.70 -6.03
C GLN A 46 4.55 24.11 -5.10
N TYR A 47 5.78 23.94 -5.61
CA TYR A 47 6.90 23.45 -4.82
C TYR A 47 7.29 24.42 -3.69
N PHE A 48 7.47 25.72 -4.00
CA PHE A 48 7.81 26.71 -2.97
C PHE A 48 6.65 26.96 -1.99
N GLY A 49 5.40 26.93 -2.48
CA GLY A 49 4.22 26.96 -1.63
C GLY A 49 4.15 25.76 -0.67
N TRP A 50 4.48 24.56 -1.14
CA TRP A 50 4.60 23.36 -0.30
C TRP A 50 5.71 23.49 0.75
N VAL A 51 6.89 23.99 0.41
CA VAL A 51 7.98 24.21 1.37
C VAL A 51 7.55 25.20 2.46
N ALA A 52 6.99 26.34 2.06
CA ALA A 52 6.54 27.38 3.00
C ALA A 52 5.44 26.86 3.95
N GLU A 53 4.46 26.15 3.42
CA GLU A 53 3.38 25.55 4.21
C GLU A 53 3.88 24.43 5.13
N THR A 54 4.77 23.55 4.64
CA THR A 54 5.40 22.51 5.45
C THR A 54 6.17 23.11 6.60
N LEU A 55 6.95 24.18 6.38
CA LEU A 55 7.65 24.90 7.44
C LEU A 55 6.68 25.55 8.45
N ARG A 56 5.55 26.11 7.98
CA ARG A 56 4.50 26.67 8.83
C ARG A 56 3.86 25.60 9.72
N LEU A 57 3.53 24.43 9.17
CA LEU A 57 2.90 23.33 9.89
C LEU A 57 3.89 22.58 10.79
N ALA A 58 5.16 22.46 10.41
CA ALA A 58 6.20 21.87 11.25
C ALA A 58 6.37 22.62 12.58
N ARG A 59 6.16 23.95 12.59
CA ARG A 59 6.12 24.76 13.82
C ARG A 59 4.97 24.40 14.77
N ARG A 60 3.97 23.64 14.30
CA ARG A 60 2.83 23.14 15.08
C ARG A 60 2.99 21.68 15.52
N GLY A 61 4.10 21.01 15.15
CA GLY A 61 4.43 19.64 15.56
C GLY A 61 4.51 18.63 14.40
N ILE A 62 5.07 17.44 14.69
CA ILE A 62 5.36 16.38 13.70
C ILE A 62 4.09 15.83 13.04
N SER A 63 2.97 15.76 13.79
CA SER A 63 1.68 15.33 13.23
C SER A 63 1.16 16.29 12.16
N ALA A 64 1.30 17.60 12.37
CA ALA A 64 0.93 18.62 11.38
C ALA A 64 1.90 18.62 10.17
N ALA A 65 3.17 18.26 10.36
CA ALA A 65 4.11 18.09 9.25
C ALA A 65 3.73 16.92 8.32
N ARG A 66 3.12 15.84 8.85
CA ARG A 66 2.59 14.74 8.04
C ARG A 66 1.37 15.15 7.21
N GLU A 67 0.57 16.09 7.70
CA GLU A 67 -0.51 16.72 6.92
C GLU A 67 0.05 17.59 5.77
N GLY A 68 1.21 18.22 5.97
CA GLY A 68 1.93 18.96 4.91
C GLY A 68 2.49 18.09 3.79
N ASN A 69 2.61 16.77 3.97
CA ASN A 69 3.26 15.86 3.02
C ASN A 69 2.59 15.82 1.63
N LYS A 70 1.31 16.18 1.52
CA LYS A 70 0.56 16.20 0.25
C LYS A 70 0.38 17.59 -0.35
N MET A 71 0.85 18.65 0.30
CA MET A 71 0.63 20.02 -0.16
C MET A 71 1.29 20.32 -1.52
N TYR A 72 2.26 19.51 -1.97
CA TYR A 72 2.87 19.63 -3.31
C TYR A 72 1.88 19.32 -4.44
N LEU A 73 0.74 18.68 -4.13
CA LEU A 73 -0.32 18.36 -5.08
C LEU A 73 -1.33 19.50 -5.26
N ARG A 74 -1.17 20.61 -4.54
CA ARG A 74 -2.04 21.78 -4.71
C ARG A 74 -2.00 22.27 -6.16
N GLY A 75 -3.16 22.38 -6.79
CA GLY A 75 -3.31 22.80 -8.19
C GLY A 75 -3.06 21.70 -9.21
N VAL A 76 -2.69 20.48 -8.80
CA VAL A 76 -2.63 19.32 -9.70
C VAL A 76 -4.07 18.85 -9.98
N THR A 77 -4.38 18.59 -11.25
CA THR A 77 -5.70 18.10 -11.65
C THR A 77 -5.93 16.69 -11.10
N VAL A 78 -7.14 16.41 -10.61
CA VAL A 78 -7.51 15.06 -10.16
C VAL A 78 -7.43 14.07 -11.33
N GLU A 79 -7.67 14.55 -12.55
CA GLU A 79 -7.54 13.76 -13.76
C GLU A 79 -6.10 13.29 -14.02
N ALA A 80 -5.07 14.04 -13.63
CA ALA A 80 -3.69 13.56 -13.73
C ALA A 80 -3.47 12.26 -12.92
N ALA A 81 -4.16 12.11 -11.79
CA ALA A 81 -4.10 10.89 -10.98
C ALA A 81 -5.00 9.78 -11.52
N ARG A 82 -6.17 10.10 -12.06
CA ARG A 82 -7.09 9.11 -12.66
C ARG A 82 -6.56 8.53 -13.98
N SER A 83 -5.86 9.35 -14.75
CA SER A 83 -5.20 8.97 -16.01
C SER A 83 -3.81 8.38 -15.81
N PHE A 84 -3.23 8.47 -14.61
CA PHE A 84 -1.95 7.85 -14.30
C PHE A 84 -1.99 6.34 -14.57
N ARG A 85 -0.98 5.86 -15.28
CA ARG A 85 -0.76 4.43 -15.54
C ARG A 85 0.68 4.10 -15.14
N PRO A 86 0.91 3.34 -14.07
CA PRO A 86 2.25 2.85 -13.79
C PRO A 86 2.70 1.93 -14.94
N ALA A 87 3.99 1.95 -15.27
CA ALA A 87 4.54 1.14 -16.36
C ALA A 87 4.35 -0.37 -16.12
N ARG A 88 4.34 -0.79 -14.86
CA ARG A 88 4.09 -2.16 -14.42
C ARG A 88 3.51 -2.16 -13.00
N TRP A 89 2.76 -3.20 -12.68
CA TRP A 89 2.36 -3.52 -11.31
C TRP A 89 3.30 -4.58 -10.76
N GLU A 90 3.96 -4.28 -9.64
CA GLU A 90 4.87 -5.21 -8.94
C GLU A 90 4.18 -5.77 -7.70
N PHE A 91 3.05 -6.45 -7.90
CA PHE A 91 2.36 -7.13 -6.79
C PHE A 91 3.15 -8.35 -6.33
N PHE A 92 3.23 -8.54 -5.01
CA PHE A 92 3.83 -9.76 -4.46
C PHE A 92 2.98 -10.98 -4.81
N ALA A 93 3.62 -12.03 -5.33
CA ALA A 93 2.93 -13.27 -5.70
C ALA A 93 2.22 -13.91 -4.48
N GLU A 94 2.88 -13.89 -3.32
CA GLU A 94 2.35 -14.38 -2.05
C GLU A 94 1.16 -13.54 -1.58
N GLY A 95 1.19 -12.22 -1.80
CA GLY A 95 0.08 -11.31 -1.52
C GLY A 95 -1.15 -11.63 -2.36
N LEU A 96 -0.97 -11.88 -3.67
CA LEU A 96 -2.05 -12.31 -4.56
C LEU A 96 -2.64 -13.67 -4.14
N LEU A 97 -1.79 -14.61 -3.75
CA LEU A 97 -2.24 -15.90 -3.22
C LEU A 97 -3.03 -15.74 -1.93
N ARG A 98 -2.61 -14.82 -1.05
CA ARG A 98 -3.32 -14.53 0.21
C ARG A 98 -4.68 -13.89 -0.04
N LEU A 99 -4.77 -12.91 -0.93
CA LEU A 99 -6.04 -12.30 -1.35
C LEU A 99 -6.99 -13.37 -1.92
N ARG A 100 -6.48 -14.23 -2.82
CA ARG A 100 -7.26 -15.33 -3.40
C ARG A 100 -7.75 -16.32 -2.36
N TRP A 101 -6.90 -16.66 -1.38
CA TRP A 101 -7.28 -17.53 -0.28
C TRP A 101 -8.44 -16.93 0.51
N HIS A 102 -8.36 -15.66 0.90
CA HIS A 102 -9.46 -14.97 1.59
C HIS A 102 -10.75 -14.93 0.78
N ALA A 103 -10.65 -14.63 -0.51
CA ALA A 103 -11.79 -14.61 -1.41
C ALA A 103 -12.45 -15.99 -1.54
N ALA A 104 -11.66 -17.07 -1.62
CA ALA A 104 -12.17 -18.44 -1.68
C ALA A 104 -12.91 -18.88 -0.40
N GLN A 105 -12.60 -18.25 0.74
CA GLN A 105 -13.32 -18.45 2.01
C GLN A 105 -14.57 -17.56 2.13
N GLY A 106 -14.87 -16.74 1.14
CA GLY A 106 -15.98 -15.77 1.18
C GLY A 106 -15.70 -14.54 2.05
N HIS A 107 -14.43 -14.29 2.45
CA HIS A 107 -14.08 -13.11 3.22
C HIS A 107 -14.15 -11.86 2.33
N ARG A 108 -14.57 -10.73 2.89
CA ARG A 108 -14.56 -9.45 2.18
C ARG A 108 -13.14 -8.90 2.11
N LEU A 109 -12.69 -8.52 0.91
CA LEU A 109 -11.41 -7.85 0.73
C LEU A 109 -11.55 -6.33 0.85
N VAL A 110 -10.71 -5.73 1.68
CA VAL A 110 -10.70 -4.28 1.91
C VAL A 110 -9.26 -3.77 1.87
N LEU A 111 -8.96 -2.81 1.00
CA LEU A 111 -7.72 -2.02 1.07
C LEU A 111 -7.91 -0.83 2.02
N VAL A 112 -6.97 -0.65 2.94
CA VAL A 112 -6.88 0.49 3.86
C VAL A 112 -5.49 1.09 3.73
N SER A 113 -5.34 2.15 2.92
CA SER A 113 -4.03 2.65 2.50
C SER A 113 -3.81 4.14 2.76
N GLY A 114 -2.59 4.51 3.12
CA GLY A 114 -2.14 5.91 3.18
C GLY A 114 -1.98 6.58 1.81
N THR A 115 -1.95 5.81 0.72
CA THR A 115 -1.91 6.28 -0.67
C THR A 115 -3.10 7.19 -1.00
N LEU A 116 -2.94 8.12 -1.95
CA LEU A 116 -4.05 8.88 -2.54
C LEU A 116 -5.16 7.97 -3.10
N GLU A 117 -6.42 8.30 -2.83
CA GLU A 117 -7.57 7.48 -3.22
C GLU A 117 -7.63 7.15 -4.73
N PRO A 118 -7.44 8.09 -5.69
CA PRO A 118 -7.46 7.72 -7.11
C PRO A 118 -6.39 6.68 -7.49
N LEU A 119 -5.21 6.74 -6.86
CA LEU A 119 -4.13 5.79 -7.08
C LEU A 119 -4.45 4.44 -6.44
N ALA A 120 -4.94 4.43 -5.20
CA ALA A 120 -5.36 3.21 -4.52
C ALA A 120 -6.52 2.51 -5.27
N GLN A 121 -7.45 3.28 -5.85
CA GLN A 121 -8.53 2.77 -6.69
C GLN A 121 -8.01 2.14 -7.99
N LEU A 122 -6.98 2.74 -8.61
CA LEU A 122 -6.28 2.12 -9.75
C LEU A 122 -5.63 0.80 -9.35
N ALA A 123 -4.96 0.75 -8.20
CA ALA A 123 -4.33 -0.45 -7.68
C ALA A 123 -5.36 -1.54 -7.35
N GLY A 124 -6.48 -1.18 -6.72
CA GLY A 124 -7.60 -2.07 -6.42
C GLY A 124 -8.14 -2.75 -7.68
N ARG A 125 -8.42 -1.97 -8.74
CA ARG A 125 -8.86 -2.53 -10.04
C ARG A 125 -7.81 -3.46 -10.67
N ALA A 126 -6.53 -3.10 -10.56
CA ALA A 126 -5.45 -3.95 -11.07
C ALA A 126 -5.32 -5.27 -10.29
N LEU A 127 -5.51 -5.25 -8.97
CA LEU A 127 -5.59 -6.45 -8.14
C LEU A 127 -6.79 -7.32 -8.52
N GLU A 128 -7.98 -6.74 -8.66
CA GLU A 128 -9.19 -7.45 -9.11
C GLU A 128 -8.96 -8.13 -10.47
N ALA A 129 -8.33 -7.42 -11.43
CA ALA A 129 -8.01 -7.98 -12.74
C ALA A 129 -6.98 -9.12 -12.67
N GLU A 130 -5.98 -9.04 -11.79
CA GLU A 130 -5.01 -10.11 -11.56
C GLU A 130 -5.66 -11.33 -10.88
N LEU A 131 -6.55 -11.11 -9.91
CA LEU A 131 -7.32 -12.19 -9.28
C LEU A 131 -8.27 -12.86 -10.28
N ALA A 132 -8.95 -12.08 -11.13
CA ALA A 132 -9.83 -12.60 -12.16
C ALA A 132 -9.08 -13.48 -13.16
N ARG A 133 -7.88 -13.07 -13.60
CA ARG A 133 -6.98 -13.89 -14.43
C ARG A 133 -6.57 -15.21 -13.76
N ARG A 134 -6.66 -15.30 -12.44
CA ARG A 134 -6.38 -16.49 -11.63
C ARG A 134 -7.65 -17.26 -11.23
N GLY A 135 -8.78 -16.98 -11.89
CA GLY A 135 -10.06 -17.64 -11.67
C GLY A 135 -10.80 -17.18 -10.40
N CYS A 136 -10.46 -16.01 -9.86
CA CYS A 136 -11.06 -15.47 -8.65
C CYS A 136 -11.67 -14.10 -8.92
N VAL A 137 -12.99 -14.05 -9.11
CA VAL A 137 -13.72 -12.79 -9.28
C VAL A 137 -14.30 -12.40 -7.92
N THR A 138 -13.75 -11.35 -7.33
CA THR A 138 -14.21 -10.82 -6.04
C THR A 138 -14.06 -9.30 -6.04
N PRO A 139 -15.06 -8.54 -5.53
CA PRO A 139 -14.91 -7.11 -5.41
C PRO A 139 -14.02 -6.76 -4.22
N LEU A 140 -13.22 -5.72 -4.39
CA LEU A 140 -12.32 -5.19 -3.39
C LEU A 140 -12.74 -3.75 -3.04
N ARG A 141 -13.04 -3.52 -1.75
CA ARG A 141 -13.36 -2.18 -1.25
C ARG A 141 -12.07 -1.40 -1.02
N VAL A 142 -12.04 -0.11 -1.37
CA VAL A 142 -10.87 0.75 -1.13
C VAL A 142 -11.23 1.86 -0.14
N CYS A 143 -10.40 2.02 0.89
CA CYS A 143 -10.41 3.13 1.83
C CYS A 143 -9.01 3.73 1.86
N ALA A 144 -8.88 5.01 1.48
CA ALA A 144 -7.59 5.61 1.20
C ALA A 144 -7.57 7.11 1.51
N THR A 145 -6.40 7.74 1.49
CA THR A 145 -6.26 9.18 1.76
C THR A 145 -6.98 10.02 0.70
N ARG A 146 -7.88 10.89 1.15
CA ARG A 146 -8.63 11.80 0.28
C ARG A 146 -8.06 13.22 0.36
N LEU A 147 -7.82 13.80 -0.81
CA LEU A 147 -7.56 15.22 -0.95
C LEU A 147 -8.86 15.93 -1.31
N GLU A 148 -9.03 17.12 -0.76
CA GLU A 148 -10.12 18.00 -1.16
C GLU A 148 -9.91 18.46 -2.61
N GLU A 149 -10.98 18.33 -3.39
CA GLU A 149 -11.05 18.75 -4.79
C GLU A 149 -11.83 20.06 -4.89
N THR A 150 -11.31 20.99 -5.67
CA THR A 150 -11.94 22.28 -6.00
C THR A 150 -11.70 22.54 -7.47
N GLU A 151 -12.78 22.70 -8.25
CA GLU A 151 -12.71 22.97 -9.70
C GLU A 151 -11.84 21.96 -10.47
N GLY A 152 -11.95 20.66 -10.15
CA GLY A 152 -11.20 19.59 -10.81
C GLY A 152 -9.71 19.51 -10.43
N CYS A 153 -9.26 20.35 -9.50
CA CYS A 153 -7.89 20.37 -8.98
C CYS A 153 -7.85 20.06 -7.49
N TRP A 154 -6.75 19.50 -6.99
CA TRP A 154 -6.58 19.33 -5.55
C TRP A 154 -6.23 20.65 -4.88
N SER A 155 -6.87 20.94 -3.75
CA SER A 155 -6.52 22.10 -2.90
C SER A 155 -5.22 21.87 -2.11
N GLY A 156 -4.78 20.61 -2.02
CA GLY A 156 -3.68 20.14 -1.17
C GLY A 156 -4.10 19.77 0.25
N ARG A 157 -5.33 20.12 0.67
CA ARG A 157 -5.85 19.80 2.01
C ARG A 157 -6.36 18.36 2.08
N MET A 158 -6.17 17.73 3.24
CA MET A 158 -6.71 16.41 3.57
C MET A 158 -7.77 16.59 4.68
N PRO A 159 -9.06 16.78 4.34
CA PRO A 159 -10.08 17.11 5.34
C PRO A 159 -10.29 15.99 6.37
N GLN A 160 -9.95 14.75 6.02
CA GLN A 160 -10.04 13.56 6.88
C GLN A 160 -8.67 13.14 7.44
N GLY A 161 -7.65 13.98 7.25
CA GLY A 161 -6.27 13.63 7.56
C GLY A 161 -5.69 12.53 6.67
N LEU A 162 -4.47 12.10 7.02
CA LEU A 162 -3.79 10.99 6.36
C LEU A 162 -4.38 9.66 6.86
N MET A 163 -4.67 8.72 5.95
CA MET A 163 -5.13 7.37 6.28
C MET A 163 -3.96 6.53 6.86
N ASN A 164 -3.59 6.83 8.11
CA ASN A 164 -2.43 6.30 8.80
C ASN A 164 -2.70 6.16 10.32
N GLY A 165 -2.13 5.15 10.97
CA GLY A 165 -2.27 4.93 12.40
C GLY A 165 -3.74 4.75 12.82
N GLU A 166 -4.19 5.58 13.75
CA GLU A 166 -5.55 5.50 14.30
C GLU A 166 -6.64 5.67 13.23
N ALA A 167 -6.40 6.48 12.20
CA ALA A 167 -7.34 6.64 11.09
C ALA A 167 -7.60 5.32 10.34
N LYS A 168 -6.58 4.45 10.22
CA LYS A 168 -6.77 3.11 9.63
C LYS A 168 -7.61 2.22 10.54
N ALA A 169 -7.39 2.26 11.86
CA ALA A 169 -8.16 1.49 12.83
C ALA A 169 -9.63 1.94 12.88
N GLU A 170 -9.87 3.26 12.83
CA GLU A 170 -11.21 3.83 12.74
C GLU A 170 -11.92 3.41 11.45
N ALA A 171 -11.21 3.43 10.31
CA ALA A 171 -11.75 2.95 9.05
C ALA A 171 -12.15 1.46 9.12
N VAL A 172 -11.31 0.60 9.74
CA VAL A 172 -11.63 -0.82 9.97
C VAL A 172 -12.88 -0.97 10.82
N ARG A 173 -12.95 -0.29 11.98
CA ARG A 173 -14.10 -0.36 12.89
C ARG A 173 -15.38 0.13 12.23
N ARG A 174 -15.32 1.24 11.49
CA ARG A 174 -16.45 1.79 10.74
C ARG A 174 -16.95 0.81 9.68
N ILE A 175 -16.04 0.27 8.86
CA ILE A 175 -16.40 -0.70 7.80
C ILE A 175 -17.00 -1.98 8.41
N ALA A 176 -16.44 -2.45 9.52
CA ALA A 176 -16.97 -3.60 10.24
C ALA A 176 -18.37 -3.35 10.80
N ALA A 177 -18.63 -2.16 11.36
CA ALA A 177 -19.97 -1.79 11.82
C ALA A 177 -20.97 -1.67 10.66
N GLU A 178 -20.57 -1.06 9.54
CA GLU A 178 -21.40 -0.89 8.34
C GLU A 178 -21.80 -2.23 7.70
N GLU A 179 -20.87 -3.20 7.66
CA GLU A 179 -21.08 -4.47 6.97
C GLU A 179 -21.34 -5.65 7.92
N GLY A 180 -21.34 -5.42 9.24
CA GLY A 180 -21.54 -6.47 10.25
C GLY A 180 -20.40 -7.49 10.29
N PHE A 181 -19.14 -7.05 10.16
CA PHE A 181 -17.98 -7.93 10.28
C PHE A 181 -17.62 -8.22 11.73
N ASP A 182 -17.29 -9.48 12.02
CA ASP A 182 -16.68 -9.86 13.29
C ASP A 182 -15.17 -9.57 13.23
N LEU A 183 -14.73 -8.56 13.98
CA LEU A 183 -13.32 -8.15 13.99
C LEU A 183 -12.40 -9.17 14.66
N GLU A 184 -12.88 -9.96 15.62
CA GLU A 184 -12.11 -11.02 16.28
C GLU A 184 -11.80 -12.17 15.31
N LEU A 185 -12.66 -12.38 14.32
CA LEU A 185 -12.44 -13.38 13.26
C LEU A 185 -11.78 -12.78 12.00
N SER A 186 -11.72 -11.45 11.90
CA SER A 186 -11.18 -10.73 10.76
C SER A 186 -9.66 -10.65 10.77
N PHE A 187 -9.10 -10.34 9.60
CA PHE A 187 -7.68 -10.33 9.35
C PHE A 187 -7.21 -8.94 8.96
N ALA A 188 -5.96 -8.62 9.29
CA ALA A 188 -5.30 -7.42 8.82
C ALA A 188 -3.85 -7.71 8.43
N SER A 189 -3.35 -7.04 7.41
CA SER A 189 -1.95 -7.14 6.99
C SER A 189 -1.38 -5.76 6.67
N GLY A 190 -0.16 -5.50 7.13
CA GLY A 190 0.54 -4.22 6.95
C GLY A 190 2.04 -4.36 7.18
N ASN A 191 2.81 -3.36 6.75
CA ASN A 191 4.27 -3.41 6.71
C ASN A 191 4.95 -2.31 7.54
N SER A 192 4.20 -1.34 8.05
CA SER A 192 4.79 -0.18 8.73
C SER A 192 4.21 0.04 10.13
N ALA A 193 4.90 0.85 10.94
CA ALA A 193 4.35 1.34 12.20
C ALA A 193 3.00 2.07 12.02
N GLY A 194 2.72 2.60 10.82
CA GLY A 194 1.44 3.19 10.46
C GLY A 194 0.27 2.22 10.44
N ASP A 195 0.53 0.93 10.34
CA ASP A 195 -0.49 -0.13 10.31
C ASP A 195 -0.78 -0.70 11.70
N LEU A 196 -0.01 -0.32 12.72
CA LEU A 196 -0.08 -0.92 14.06
C LEU A 196 -1.49 -0.88 14.65
N CYS A 197 -2.16 0.27 14.60
CA CYS A 197 -3.51 0.42 15.15
C CYS A 197 -4.52 -0.44 14.37
N MET A 198 -4.37 -0.56 13.05
CA MET A 198 -5.22 -1.41 12.21
C MET A 198 -5.02 -2.90 12.53
N LEU A 199 -3.76 -3.32 12.66
CA LEU A 199 -3.39 -4.69 13.03
C LEU A 199 -3.92 -5.04 14.43
N GLY A 200 -3.81 -4.13 15.38
CA GLY A 200 -4.34 -4.31 16.74
C GLY A 200 -5.86 -4.29 16.85
N ALA A 201 -6.59 -3.87 15.80
CA ALA A 201 -8.05 -3.79 15.79
C ALA A 201 -8.75 -5.08 15.36
N VAL A 202 -8.00 -6.13 15.00
CA VAL A 202 -8.54 -7.41 14.52
C VAL A 202 -7.94 -8.58 15.31
N GLY A 203 -8.63 -9.72 15.32
CA GLY A 203 -8.14 -10.92 16.01
C GLY A 203 -7.08 -11.71 15.22
N ARG A 204 -6.88 -11.44 13.92
CA ARG A 204 -5.90 -12.15 13.08
C ARG A 204 -4.94 -11.23 12.32
N PRO A 205 -4.05 -10.50 13.03
CA PRO A 205 -3.04 -9.64 12.41
C PRO A 205 -1.90 -10.43 11.76
N ALA A 206 -1.26 -9.82 10.77
CA ALA A 206 0.01 -10.28 10.21
C ALA A 206 0.88 -9.10 9.77
N ALA A 207 2.15 -9.10 10.16
CA ALA A 207 3.13 -8.11 9.71
C ALA A 207 3.81 -8.62 8.44
N VAL A 208 3.73 -7.89 7.33
CA VAL A 208 4.30 -8.27 6.03
C VAL A 208 5.52 -7.41 5.76
N ASN A 209 6.69 -8.02 5.53
CA ASN A 209 7.95 -7.31 5.26
C ASN A 209 8.16 -6.09 6.20
N PRO A 210 7.97 -6.25 7.53
CA PRO A 210 7.79 -5.11 8.41
C PRO A 210 9.03 -4.23 8.52
N ASP A 211 8.81 -2.92 8.67
CA ASP A 211 9.85 -2.00 9.13
C ASP A 211 10.38 -2.40 10.51
N ALA A 212 11.53 -1.85 10.91
CA ALA A 212 12.18 -2.21 12.17
C ALA A 212 11.28 -2.00 13.40
N THR A 213 10.40 -0.99 13.37
CA THR A 213 9.49 -0.68 14.49
C THR A 213 8.37 -1.71 14.56
N LEU A 214 7.71 -1.99 13.43
CA LEU A 214 6.65 -2.98 13.35
C LEU A 214 7.18 -4.38 13.65
N ALA A 215 8.40 -4.72 13.21
CA ALA A 215 9.01 -6.02 13.49
C ALA A 215 9.18 -6.26 15.00
N GLN A 216 9.66 -5.26 15.75
CA GLN A 216 9.79 -5.35 17.20
C GLN A 216 8.44 -5.50 17.89
N LEU A 217 7.44 -4.73 17.46
CA LEU A 217 6.10 -4.76 18.06
C LEU A 217 5.36 -6.06 17.74
N ALA A 218 5.45 -6.55 16.50
CA ALA A 218 4.90 -7.84 16.08
C ALA A 218 5.50 -8.98 16.92
N ALA A 219 6.82 -8.97 17.15
CA ALA A 219 7.47 -9.97 18.00
C ALA A 219 6.95 -9.93 19.45
N ARG A 220 6.77 -8.72 20.02
CA ARG A 220 6.21 -8.57 21.38
C ARG A 220 4.76 -9.02 21.49
N ALA A 221 3.97 -8.79 20.46
CA ALA A 221 2.55 -9.14 20.41
C ALA A 221 2.28 -10.58 19.93
N GLY A 222 3.33 -11.33 19.57
CA GLY A 222 3.21 -12.69 19.03
C GLY A 222 2.57 -12.74 17.64
N TRP A 223 2.60 -11.64 16.89
CA TRP A 223 2.01 -11.58 15.56
C TRP A 223 2.91 -12.27 14.53
N PRO A 224 2.32 -13.02 13.57
CA PRO A 224 3.09 -13.64 12.51
C PRO A 224 3.77 -12.58 11.63
N VAL A 225 5.04 -12.83 11.31
CA VAL A 225 5.82 -12.03 10.37
C VAL A 225 5.96 -12.79 9.06
N LEU A 226 5.45 -12.21 7.98
CA LEU A 226 5.48 -12.76 6.63
C LEU A 226 6.57 -12.06 5.82
N GLN A 227 7.32 -12.83 5.03
CA GLN A 227 8.38 -12.32 4.16
C GLN A 227 8.01 -12.63 2.71
N TRP A 228 7.54 -11.63 1.98
CA TRP A 228 7.08 -11.77 0.60
C TRP A 228 8.11 -11.23 -0.38
N GLY A 229 8.29 -11.90 -1.52
CA GLY A 229 9.19 -11.46 -2.59
C GLY A 229 10.69 -11.70 -2.35
N ARG A 230 11.09 -12.26 -1.19
CA ARG A 230 12.52 -12.56 -0.90
C ARG A 230 13.13 -13.58 -1.86
N GLU A 231 12.38 -14.61 -2.24
CA GLU A 231 12.88 -15.63 -3.18
C GLU A 231 13.06 -15.08 -4.59
N GLU A 232 12.15 -14.21 -5.04
CA GLU A 232 12.25 -13.55 -6.35
C GLU A 232 13.42 -12.57 -6.42
N ALA A 233 13.68 -11.84 -5.34
CA ALA A 233 14.85 -10.97 -5.21
C ALA A 233 16.16 -11.76 -5.26
N GLY A 234 16.23 -12.91 -4.57
CA GLY A 234 17.37 -13.83 -4.63
C GLY A 234 17.63 -14.34 -6.06
N ARG A 235 16.58 -14.84 -6.74
CA ARG A 235 16.65 -15.33 -8.12
C ARG A 235 17.08 -14.23 -9.12
N LYS A 236 16.57 -13.00 -8.99
CA LYS A 236 16.99 -11.85 -9.83
C LYS A 236 18.47 -11.50 -9.62
N THR A 237 18.93 -11.51 -8.37
CA THR A 237 20.33 -11.21 -8.01
C THR A 237 21.28 -12.26 -8.57
N GLU A 238 20.93 -13.53 -8.48
CA GLU A 238 21.73 -14.63 -9.01
C GLU A 238 21.80 -14.61 -10.54
N LYS A 239 20.68 -14.33 -11.21
CA LYS A 239 20.64 -14.16 -12.67
C LYS A 239 21.49 -12.97 -13.13
N ALA A 240 21.47 -11.84 -12.41
CA ALA A 240 22.29 -10.68 -12.71
C ALA A 240 23.79 -10.96 -12.49
N ARG A 241 24.16 -11.64 -11.40
CA ARG A 241 25.55 -12.08 -11.15
C ARG A 241 26.06 -13.02 -12.24
N ARG A 242 25.23 -13.97 -12.68
CA ARG A 242 25.59 -14.90 -13.74
C ARG A 242 25.80 -14.19 -15.09
N ALA A 243 24.90 -13.28 -15.45
CA ALA A 243 25.06 -12.46 -16.67
C ALA A 243 26.32 -11.56 -16.63
N ALA A 244 26.67 -11.03 -15.45
CA ALA A 244 27.89 -10.25 -15.26
C ALA A 244 29.17 -11.11 -15.32
N LEU A 245 29.13 -12.35 -14.84
CA LEU A 245 30.25 -13.28 -14.97
C LEU A 245 30.43 -13.70 -16.44
N GLU A 246 29.35 -14.04 -17.13
CA GLU A 246 29.37 -14.43 -18.55
C GLU A 246 29.91 -13.30 -19.44
N SER A 247 29.62 -12.02 -19.15
CA SER A 247 30.18 -10.89 -19.89
C SER A 247 31.67 -10.66 -19.64
N VAL A 248 32.18 -10.93 -18.43
CA VAL A 248 33.61 -10.86 -18.10
C VAL A 248 34.41 -11.96 -18.81
N PHE A 249 33.85 -13.18 -18.90
CA PHE A 249 34.47 -14.28 -19.65
C PHE A 249 34.41 -14.06 -21.17
N ALA A 250 33.35 -13.43 -21.69
CA ALA A 250 33.27 -13.07 -23.10
C ALA A 250 34.29 -12.00 -23.51
N ASN A 251 34.61 -11.05 -22.62
CA ASN A 251 35.56 -9.97 -22.89
C ASN A 251 37.05 -10.37 -22.69
N SER A 252 37.34 -11.49 -22.04
CA SER A 252 38.70 -11.98 -21.79
C SER A 252 39.19 -13.02 -22.81
N GLY A 253 38.33 -13.47 -23.72
CA GLY A 253 38.68 -14.40 -24.82
C GLY A 253 39.31 -13.75 -26.05
N GLY A 254 39.52 -12.43 -26.04
CA GLY A 254 39.90 -11.61 -27.19
C GLY A 254 41.39 -11.33 -27.36
N GLU A 255 42.31 -12.17 -26.87
CA GLU A 255 43.73 -12.09 -27.26
C GLU A 255 44.27 -13.49 -27.57
N ARG A 256 44.11 -13.90 -28.83
CA ARG A 256 45.05 -14.84 -29.47
C ARG A 256 45.48 -14.24 -30.80
N LYS A 257 46.57 -13.48 -30.74
CA LYS A 257 47.42 -13.17 -31.89
C LYS A 257 48.12 -14.46 -32.36
N PRO A 258 48.37 -14.56 -33.65
CA PRO A 258 49.77 -14.57 -34.11
C PRO A 258 50.18 -13.19 -34.60
#